data_AF-A0A382CKT9-F1
#
_entry.id   AF-A0A382CKT9-F1
#
_cell.length_a   1.000
_cell.length_b   1.000
_cell.length_c   1.000
_cell.angle_alpha   90.00
_cell.angle_beta   90.00
_cell.angle_gamma   90.00
#
_symmetry.space_group_name_H-M   'P 1'
#
loop_
_entity.id
_entity.type
_entity.pdbx_description
1 polymer ?
#
loop_
_entity_poly.entity_id
_entity_poly.type
_entity_poly.pdbx_seq_one_letter_code
_entity_poly.pdbx_strand_id
1 'polypeptide(L)'
;DEKQLTESLFEAIFGDGNTKSASEETGINQATIIKWRNEFNYWYPYDLRVSGKDLVQNHLSFSLYNHTAMFDSDKWPKGFAVNGWVLVDGEKMSKSKGNFFTLNELNTKYGADVVRFTLCNAGEGLDDPNWELSFAETAGKKLNNWLKFVKENKGKGRTINHPVDTWFREIIASVSYQAHTASERLKFRTSTRLFFFELTQYFKWYVKRTGEPHAEILKEYISVVNRGIAPIVPHTAEEAWSLSGEDNFILNQPFPEGHSPDQNLLIGEDLVKQTLEDTRAILNIAKIDNPVEIVLIVAPEWKWQAVRTAGELADGRGQVKLNQLISSVMPTIPPESKKLGAEFLKKWVLRDIPSLGPDWQTKYNQEVDEEAILSASIDFFSNIFDCKVSVVNADNARSSMVAKGNQSLPLRPAIFVS
;
A
#
# COMPACT_ATOMS: atom_id res chain seq x y z
N ASP A 1 -22.51 -48.33 -0.73
CA ASP A 1 -23.38 -48.75 0.39
C ASP A 1 -22.74 -48.21 1.66
N GLU A 2 -23.48 -47.51 2.53
CA GLU A 2 -22.95 -46.93 3.77
C GLU A 2 -22.31 -47.98 4.68
N LYS A 3 -22.75 -49.25 4.59
CA LYS A 3 -22.18 -50.38 5.34
C LYS A 3 -20.73 -50.68 4.95
N GLN A 4 -20.25 -50.19 3.82
CA GLN A 4 -18.87 -50.35 3.36
C GLN A 4 -17.92 -49.34 4.03
N LEU A 5 -18.43 -48.35 4.78
CA LEU A 5 -17.62 -47.38 5.52
C LEU A 5 -17.17 -47.96 6.86
N THR A 6 -16.29 -48.95 6.79
CA THR A 6 -15.78 -49.67 7.97
C THR A 6 -14.53 -49.00 8.54
N GLU A 7 -14.19 -49.36 9.79
CA GLU A 7 -12.97 -48.87 10.44
C GLU A 7 -11.70 -49.25 9.65
N SER A 8 -11.65 -50.46 9.09
CA SER A 8 -10.52 -50.90 8.26
C SER A 8 -10.37 -50.05 6.98
N LEU A 9 -11.49 -49.59 6.40
CA LEU A 9 -11.45 -48.65 5.29
C LEU A 9 -10.91 -47.30 5.73
N PHE A 10 -11.34 -46.77 6.89
CA PHE A 10 -10.86 -45.49 7.39
C PHE A 10 -9.37 -45.53 7.74
N GLU A 11 -8.90 -46.58 8.43
CA GLU A 11 -7.47 -46.79 8.68
C GLU A 11 -6.69 -46.94 7.37
N ALA A 12 -7.30 -47.59 6.36
CA ALA A 12 -6.68 -47.68 5.05
C ALA A 12 -6.66 -46.36 4.27
N ILE A 13 -7.48 -45.35 4.59
CA ILE A 13 -7.46 -44.06 3.87
C ILE A 13 -6.65 -43.01 4.65
N PHE A 14 -6.84 -42.95 5.97
CA PHE A 14 -6.38 -41.86 6.83
C PHE A 14 -5.22 -42.25 7.76
N GLY A 15 -5.00 -43.54 7.99
CA GLY A 15 -3.96 -44.07 8.86
C GLY A 15 -2.95 -44.96 8.12
N ASP A 16 -2.41 -45.94 8.83
CA ASP A 16 -1.41 -46.90 8.34
C ASP A 16 -1.99 -48.27 7.94
N GLY A 17 -3.32 -48.39 7.90
CA GLY A 17 -4.03 -49.64 7.62
C GLY A 17 -3.70 -50.30 6.28
N ASN A 18 -4.06 -51.57 6.09
CA ASN A 18 -3.77 -52.29 4.85
C ASN A 18 -4.87 -52.09 3.79
N THR A 19 -4.53 -51.50 2.64
CA THR A 19 -5.50 -51.24 1.56
C THR A 19 -6.08 -52.50 0.91
N LYS A 20 -5.34 -53.60 0.89
CA LYS A 20 -5.81 -54.89 0.36
C LYS A 20 -6.84 -55.51 1.31
N SER A 21 -6.56 -55.53 2.61
CA SER A 21 -7.49 -56.04 3.62
C SER A 21 -8.80 -55.24 3.63
N ALA A 22 -8.71 -53.91 3.58
CA ALA A 22 -9.90 -53.06 3.45
C ALA A 22 -10.67 -53.32 2.15
N SER A 23 -9.98 -53.60 1.05
CA SER A 23 -10.61 -53.96 -0.23
C SER A 23 -11.39 -55.27 -0.14
N GLU A 24 -10.80 -56.29 0.49
CA GLU A 24 -11.42 -57.61 0.68
C GLU A 24 -12.64 -57.54 1.60
N GLU A 25 -12.58 -56.75 2.69
CA GLU A 25 -13.69 -56.59 3.63
C GLU A 25 -14.86 -55.80 3.04
N THR A 26 -14.56 -54.67 2.39
CA THR A 26 -15.59 -53.75 1.91
C THR A 26 -16.11 -54.11 0.51
N GLY A 27 -15.38 -54.93 -0.25
CA GLY A 27 -15.62 -55.18 -1.66
C GLY A 27 -15.29 -53.99 -2.58
N ILE A 28 -14.69 -52.91 -2.05
CA ILE A 28 -14.23 -51.77 -2.84
C ILE A 28 -12.91 -52.14 -3.50
N ASN A 29 -12.72 -51.79 -4.78
CA ASN A 29 -11.47 -52.06 -5.49
C ASN A 29 -10.27 -51.40 -4.79
N GLN A 30 -9.20 -52.18 -4.53
CA GLN A 30 -8.00 -51.69 -3.86
C GLN A 30 -7.38 -50.45 -4.52
N ALA A 31 -7.37 -50.38 -5.86
CA ALA A 31 -6.82 -49.22 -6.58
C ALA A 31 -7.61 -47.93 -6.26
N THR A 32 -8.91 -48.05 -6.03
CA THR A 32 -9.76 -46.92 -5.58
C THR A 32 -9.38 -46.47 -4.17
N ILE A 33 -9.18 -47.42 -3.25
CA ILE A 33 -8.77 -47.11 -1.86
C ILE A 33 -7.40 -46.42 -1.85
N ILE A 34 -6.44 -46.92 -2.64
CA ILE A 34 -5.13 -46.30 -2.82
C ILE A 34 -5.27 -44.87 -3.36
N LYS A 35 -6.15 -44.65 -4.35
CA LYS A 35 -6.43 -43.31 -4.88
C LYS A 35 -6.95 -42.38 -3.78
N TRP A 36 -7.90 -42.81 -2.95
CA TRP A 36 -8.42 -42.00 -1.85
C TRP A 36 -7.36 -41.69 -0.78
N ARG A 37 -6.54 -42.68 -0.42
CA ARG A 37 -5.39 -42.45 0.47
C ARG A 37 -4.44 -41.40 -0.11
N ASN A 38 -4.15 -41.46 -1.41
CA ASN A 38 -3.27 -40.51 -2.06
C ASN A 38 -3.86 -39.08 -2.07
N GLU A 39 -5.18 -38.94 -2.29
CA GLU A 39 -5.86 -37.64 -2.16
C GLU A 39 -5.70 -37.07 -0.74
N PHE A 40 -5.96 -37.88 0.29
CA PHE A 40 -5.74 -37.45 1.68
C PHE A 40 -4.28 -37.05 1.91
N ASN A 41 -3.33 -37.88 1.50
CA ASN A 41 -1.91 -37.60 1.70
C ASN A 41 -1.40 -36.38 0.95
N TYR A 42 -2.02 -36.03 -0.18
CA TYR A 42 -1.70 -34.84 -0.95
C TYR A 42 -2.25 -33.57 -0.29
N TRP A 43 -3.53 -33.58 0.13
CA TRP A 43 -4.20 -32.39 0.66
C TRP A 43 -3.96 -32.14 2.16
N TYR A 44 -3.53 -33.16 2.92
CA TYR A 44 -3.30 -33.05 4.36
C TYR A 44 -1.81 -32.95 4.72
N PRO A 45 -1.44 -32.10 5.69
CA PRO A 45 -2.33 -31.31 6.57
C PRO A 45 -2.92 -30.08 5.88
N TYR A 46 -4.06 -29.61 6.37
CA TYR A 46 -4.60 -28.34 5.88
C TYR A 46 -3.68 -27.17 6.25
N ASP A 47 -3.48 -26.26 5.30
CA ASP A 47 -2.57 -25.11 5.46
C ASP A 47 -3.17 -24.01 6.34
N LEU A 48 -4.48 -23.75 6.19
CA LEU A 48 -5.14 -22.65 6.89
C LEU A 48 -6.59 -22.97 7.23
N ARG A 49 -6.98 -22.74 8.49
CA ARG A 49 -8.38 -22.71 8.94
C ARG A 49 -8.78 -21.30 9.36
N VAL A 50 -9.75 -20.71 8.67
CA VAL A 50 -10.27 -19.36 8.98
C VAL A 50 -11.55 -19.46 9.80
N SER A 51 -11.69 -18.65 10.85
CA SER A 51 -12.84 -18.71 11.76
C SER A 51 -13.07 -17.42 12.56
N GLY A 52 -14.28 -17.23 13.08
CA GLY A 52 -14.57 -16.23 14.10
C GLY A 52 -13.86 -16.51 15.43
N LYS A 53 -13.54 -15.45 16.17
CA LYS A 53 -12.85 -15.51 17.49
C LYS A 53 -13.61 -16.25 18.58
N ASP A 54 -14.90 -16.43 18.41
CA ASP A 54 -15.77 -17.20 19.30
C ASP A 54 -15.46 -18.71 19.30
N LEU A 55 -14.91 -19.23 18.21
CA LEU A 55 -14.59 -20.66 18.08
C LEU A 55 -13.22 -21.04 18.65
N VAL A 56 -12.40 -20.06 19.06
CA VAL A 56 -11.06 -20.30 19.62
C VAL A 56 -11.13 -21.17 20.87
N GLN A 57 -12.04 -20.85 21.80
CA GLN A 57 -12.17 -21.52 23.09
C GLN A 57 -12.91 -22.88 23.01
N ASN A 58 -13.34 -23.30 21.82
CA ASN A 58 -14.07 -24.56 21.63
C ASN A 58 -13.56 -25.30 20.38
N HIS A 59 -14.22 -25.19 19.24
CA HIS A 59 -13.96 -25.92 18.01
C HIS A 59 -12.49 -25.87 17.58
N LEU A 60 -11.82 -24.71 17.61
CA LEU A 60 -10.42 -24.64 17.19
C LEU A 60 -9.49 -25.36 18.17
N SER A 61 -9.76 -25.23 19.48
CA SER A 61 -9.04 -25.99 20.51
C SER A 61 -9.28 -27.50 20.38
N PHE A 62 -10.54 -27.91 20.20
CA PHE A 62 -10.90 -29.32 19.97
C PHE A 62 -10.34 -29.85 18.66
N SER A 63 -10.24 -29.03 17.62
CA SER A 63 -9.60 -29.41 16.37
C SER A 63 -8.15 -29.83 16.63
N LEU A 64 -7.40 -29.06 17.41
CA LEU A 64 -6.03 -29.42 17.78
C LEU A 64 -6.00 -30.73 18.57
N TYR A 65 -6.80 -30.86 19.63
CA TYR A 65 -6.85 -32.09 20.44
C TYR A 65 -7.18 -33.34 19.62
N ASN A 66 -8.18 -33.26 18.72
CA ASN A 66 -8.56 -34.40 17.89
C ASN A 66 -7.46 -34.73 16.87
N HIS A 67 -6.81 -33.73 16.27
CA HIS A 67 -5.76 -33.99 15.30
C HIS A 67 -4.52 -34.60 15.96
N THR A 68 -4.13 -34.15 17.16
CA THR A 68 -2.99 -34.72 17.86
C THR A 68 -3.28 -36.10 18.46
N ALA A 69 -4.56 -36.45 18.63
CA ALA A 69 -4.97 -37.80 19.04
C ALA A 69 -5.07 -38.79 17.86
N MET A 70 -5.45 -38.30 16.68
CA MET A 70 -5.71 -39.13 15.50
C MET A 70 -4.53 -39.27 14.54
N PHE A 71 -3.64 -38.28 14.49
CA PHE A 71 -2.60 -38.22 13.46
C PHE A 71 -1.22 -37.86 14.01
N ASP A 72 -0.20 -38.31 13.30
CA ASP A 72 1.19 -37.91 13.53
C ASP A 72 1.43 -36.43 13.21
N SER A 73 2.54 -35.90 13.73
CA SER A 73 2.86 -34.46 13.71
C SER A 73 2.97 -33.84 12.32
N ASP A 74 3.28 -34.63 11.29
CA ASP A 74 3.33 -34.18 9.90
C ASP A 74 1.93 -33.89 9.32
N LYS A 75 0.87 -34.40 9.96
CA LYS A 75 -0.54 -34.21 9.59
C LYS A 75 -1.29 -33.23 10.50
N TRP A 76 -0.57 -32.53 11.39
CA TRP A 76 -1.18 -31.52 12.25
C TRP A 76 -1.51 -30.23 11.48
N PRO A 77 -2.57 -29.51 11.89
CA PRO A 77 -2.93 -28.21 11.32
C PRO A 77 -1.75 -27.23 11.25
N LYS A 78 -1.49 -26.63 10.08
CA LYS A 78 -0.37 -25.69 9.91
C LYS A 78 -0.68 -24.27 10.38
N GLY A 79 -1.94 -23.83 10.30
CA GLY A 79 -2.29 -22.45 10.60
C GLY A 79 -3.77 -22.20 10.87
N PHE A 80 -4.04 -21.22 11.72
CA PHE A 80 -5.37 -20.69 11.99
C PHE A 80 -5.38 -19.18 11.79
N ALA A 81 -6.39 -18.68 11.10
CA ALA A 81 -6.67 -17.25 11.02
C ALA A 81 -8.00 -16.96 11.72
N VAL A 82 -7.99 -15.91 12.54
CA VAL A 82 -9.13 -15.57 13.39
C VAL A 82 -9.58 -14.16 13.08
N ASN A 83 -10.88 -13.99 12.85
CA ASN A 83 -11.53 -12.69 12.62
C ASN A 83 -12.53 -12.33 13.74
N GLY A 84 -12.85 -11.04 13.86
CA GLY A 84 -13.89 -10.56 14.76
C GLY A 84 -15.32 -10.84 14.26
N TRP A 85 -16.29 -10.35 15.03
CA TRP A 85 -17.71 -10.38 14.69
C TRP A 85 -18.04 -9.28 13.69
N VAL A 86 -18.81 -9.62 12.65
CA VAL A 86 -19.31 -8.62 11.71
C VAL A 86 -20.32 -7.70 12.41
N LEU A 87 -20.05 -6.40 12.37
CA LEU A 87 -20.97 -5.33 12.75
C LEU A 87 -21.64 -4.75 11.48
N VAL A 88 -22.77 -4.08 11.65
CA VAL A 88 -23.40 -3.27 10.60
C VAL A 88 -23.54 -1.84 11.10
N ASP A 89 -22.91 -0.90 10.40
CA ASP A 89 -22.82 0.52 10.79
C ASP A 89 -22.46 0.73 12.28
N GLY A 90 -21.52 -0.08 12.78
CA GLY A 90 -21.01 -0.05 14.16
C GLY A 90 -21.88 -0.79 15.18
N GLU A 91 -23.03 -1.32 14.78
CA GLU A 91 -23.92 -2.06 15.65
C GLU A 91 -23.83 -3.57 15.47
N LYS A 92 -24.02 -4.32 16.56
CA LYS A 92 -24.22 -5.78 16.45
C LYS A 92 -25.47 -6.08 15.63
N MET A 93 -25.35 -7.04 14.71
CA MET A 93 -26.48 -7.51 13.92
C MET A 93 -27.55 -8.13 14.83
N SER A 94 -28.79 -7.68 14.71
CA SER A 94 -29.95 -8.32 15.32
C SER A 94 -31.21 -8.13 14.47
N LYS A 95 -32.05 -9.18 14.43
CA LYS A 95 -33.34 -9.11 13.72
C LYS A 95 -34.25 -8.02 14.29
N SER A 96 -34.21 -7.81 15.61
CA SER A 96 -35.05 -6.82 16.30
C SER A 96 -34.68 -5.38 15.99
N LYS A 97 -33.42 -5.10 15.64
CA LYS A 97 -32.97 -3.77 15.21
C LYS A 97 -33.18 -3.52 13.71
N GLY A 98 -33.57 -4.54 12.95
CA GLY A 98 -33.71 -4.45 11.49
C GLY A 98 -32.39 -4.34 10.73
N ASN A 99 -31.23 -4.52 11.41
CA ASN A 99 -29.89 -4.48 10.81
C ASN A 99 -29.31 -5.88 10.57
N PHE A 100 -30.18 -6.84 10.26
CA PHE A 100 -29.80 -8.21 9.93
C PHE A 100 -30.00 -8.45 8.44
N PHE A 101 -28.95 -8.92 7.76
CA PHE A 101 -28.98 -9.22 6.35
C PHE A 101 -28.48 -10.63 6.09
N THR A 102 -29.20 -11.38 5.28
CA THR A 102 -28.72 -12.63 4.71
C THR A 102 -27.81 -12.35 3.53
N LEU A 103 -26.89 -13.28 3.24
CA LEU A 103 -26.02 -13.18 2.07
C LEU A 103 -26.82 -13.07 0.77
N ASN A 104 -27.96 -13.76 0.66
CA ASN A 104 -28.81 -13.71 -0.52
C ASN A 104 -29.44 -12.32 -0.72
N GLU A 105 -29.91 -11.67 0.35
CA GLU A 105 -30.43 -10.30 0.29
C GLU A 105 -29.34 -9.32 -0.16
N LEU A 106 -28.13 -9.43 0.41
CA LEU A 106 -27.00 -8.58 0.03
C LEU A 106 -26.59 -8.79 -1.43
N ASN A 107 -26.47 -10.05 -1.88
CA ASN A 107 -26.11 -10.37 -3.25
C ASN A 107 -27.17 -9.92 -4.26
N THR A 108 -28.45 -10.06 -3.92
CA THR A 108 -29.56 -9.60 -4.77
C THR A 108 -29.56 -8.07 -4.88
N LYS A 109 -29.27 -7.36 -3.79
CA LYS A 109 -29.27 -5.90 -3.77
C LYS A 109 -28.05 -5.30 -4.46
N TYR A 110 -26.85 -5.83 -4.21
CA TYR A 110 -25.60 -5.18 -4.60
C TYR A 110 -24.78 -5.95 -5.65
N GLY A 111 -25.01 -7.25 -5.82
CA GLY A 111 -24.14 -8.14 -6.59
C GLY A 111 -22.93 -8.65 -5.79
N ALA A 112 -22.44 -9.84 -6.17
CA ALA A 112 -21.43 -10.57 -5.39
C ALA A 112 -20.12 -9.80 -5.18
N ASP A 113 -19.62 -9.10 -6.21
CA ASP A 113 -18.37 -8.34 -6.10
C ASP A 113 -18.50 -7.13 -5.17
N VAL A 114 -19.63 -6.44 -5.18
CA VAL A 114 -19.87 -5.32 -4.26
C VAL A 114 -19.91 -5.82 -2.82
N VAL A 115 -20.54 -6.98 -2.59
CA VAL A 115 -20.57 -7.61 -1.27
C VAL A 115 -19.17 -8.02 -0.81
N ARG A 116 -18.40 -8.72 -1.65
CA ARG A 116 -17.02 -9.13 -1.34
C ARG A 116 -16.10 -7.92 -1.10
N PHE A 117 -16.23 -6.89 -1.92
CA PHE A 117 -15.43 -5.67 -1.79
C PHE A 117 -15.73 -4.93 -0.49
N THR A 118 -17.00 -4.84 -0.12
CA THR A 118 -17.43 -4.23 1.14
C THR A 118 -16.95 -5.04 2.35
N LEU A 119 -17.07 -6.38 2.31
CA LEU A 119 -16.55 -7.25 3.38
C LEU A 119 -15.03 -7.14 3.53
N CYS A 120 -14.29 -7.08 2.43
CA CYS A 120 -12.85 -6.88 2.48
C CYS A 120 -12.49 -5.50 3.05
N ASN A 121 -13.25 -4.45 2.72
CA ASN A 121 -13.05 -3.13 3.31
C ASN A 121 -13.50 -3.04 4.78
N ALA A 122 -14.28 -3.99 5.29
CA ALA A 122 -14.89 -3.91 6.62
C ALA A 122 -13.86 -4.05 7.77
N GLY A 123 -12.80 -4.84 7.59
CA GLY A 123 -11.80 -5.08 8.64
C GLY A 123 -10.80 -6.16 8.26
N GLU A 124 -9.73 -6.27 9.03
CA GLU A 124 -8.73 -7.34 8.93
C GLU A 124 -8.15 -7.66 10.32
N GLY A 125 -7.55 -8.84 10.48
CA GLY A 125 -7.05 -9.30 11.78
C GLY A 125 -8.16 -9.61 12.79
N LEU A 126 -7.91 -9.31 14.07
CA LEU A 126 -8.82 -9.61 15.19
C LEU A 126 -9.90 -8.54 15.42
N ASP A 127 -9.84 -7.45 14.67
CA ASP A 127 -10.82 -6.37 14.74
C ASP A 127 -12.21 -6.92 14.37
N ASP A 128 -13.27 -6.33 14.95
CA ASP A 128 -14.63 -6.61 14.55
C ASP A 128 -14.91 -5.87 13.23
N PRO A 129 -15.00 -6.58 12.08
CA PRO A 129 -15.19 -5.93 10.79
C PRO A 129 -16.54 -5.21 10.76
N ASN A 130 -16.56 -3.99 10.23
CA ASN A 130 -17.78 -3.20 10.12
C ASN A 130 -18.29 -3.16 8.69
N TRP A 131 -19.42 -3.80 8.43
CA TRP A 131 -20.15 -3.65 7.18
C TRP A 131 -20.81 -2.27 7.15
N GLU A 132 -20.23 -1.36 6.37
CA GLU A 132 -20.74 -0.01 6.19
C GLU A 132 -21.71 0.06 5.00
N LEU A 133 -22.98 0.37 5.27
CA LEU A 133 -23.99 0.49 4.21
C LEU A 133 -23.62 1.61 3.23
N SER A 134 -23.08 2.72 3.74
CA SER A 134 -22.63 3.85 2.91
C SER A 134 -21.53 3.46 1.91
N PHE A 135 -20.63 2.55 2.28
CA PHE A 135 -19.62 2.02 1.36
C PHE A 135 -20.27 1.09 0.33
N ALA A 136 -21.13 0.16 0.76
CA ALA A 136 -21.83 -0.77 -0.13
C ALA A 136 -22.62 -0.04 -1.23
N GLU A 137 -23.34 1.03 -0.87
CA GLU A 137 -24.12 1.85 -1.81
C GLU A 137 -23.24 2.56 -2.87
N THR A 138 -21.96 2.81 -2.58
CA THR A 138 -21.04 3.47 -3.53
C THR A 138 -20.05 2.53 -4.20
N ALA A 139 -19.85 1.33 -3.68
CA ALA A 139 -18.86 0.37 -4.14
C ALA A 139 -19.12 -0.09 -5.58
N GLY A 140 -20.38 -0.38 -5.95
CA GLY A 140 -20.74 -0.72 -7.33
C GLY A 140 -20.39 0.39 -8.33
N LYS A 141 -20.62 1.66 -7.97
CA LYS A 141 -20.23 2.81 -8.80
C LYS A 141 -18.70 2.88 -8.98
N LYS A 142 -17.93 2.59 -7.94
CA LYS A 142 -16.45 2.59 -8.01
C LYS A 142 -15.94 1.51 -8.95
N LEU A 143 -16.47 0.28 -8.83
CA LEU A 143 -16.12 -0.84 -9.72
C LEU A 143 -16.50 -0.55 -11.17
N ASN A 144 -17.70 -0.01 -11.42
CA ASN A 144 -18.13 0.39 -12.77
C ASN A 144 -17.28 1.51 -13.36
N ASN A 145 -16.87 2.49 -12.55
CA ASN A 145 -15.95 3.53 -12.99
C ASN A 145 -14.58 2.96 -13.38
N TRP A 146 -14.10 1.92 -12.68
CA TRP A 146 -12.88 1.22 -13.05
C TRP A 146 -13.02 0.52 -14.40
N LEU A 147 -14.11 -0.24 -14.62
CA LEU A 147 -14.39 -0.87 -15.93
C LEU A 147 -14.43 0.16 -17.08
N LYS A 148 -15.12 1.28 -16.84
CA LYS A 148 -15.17 2.39 -17.80
C LYS A 148 -13.78 2.94 -18.07
N PHE A 149 -12.99 3.18 -17.02
CA PHE A 149 -11.62 3.67 -17.14
C PHE A 149 -10.76 2.71 -17.99
N VAL A 150 -10.79 1.40 -17.72
CA VAL A 150 -10.02 0.41 -18.49
C VAL A 150 -10.42 0.43 -19.96
N LYS A 151 -11.73 0.37 -20.24
CA LYS A 151 -12.27 0.40 -21.61
C LYS A 151 -11.86 1.68 -22.36
N GLU A 152 -11.93 2.83 -21.70
CA GLU A 152 -11.62 4.12 -22.32
C GLU A 152 -10.13 4.36 -22.53
N ASN A 153 -9.26 3.62 -21.84
CA ASN A 153 -7.81 3.83 -21.86
C ASN A 153 -7.02 2.72 -22.55
N LYS A 154 -7.69 1.66 -23.03
CA LYS A 154 -7.05 0.60 -23.81
C LYS A 154 -6.30 1.18 -25.02
N GLY A 155 -5.00 0.90 -25.10
CA GLY A 155 -4.14 1.29 -26.23
C GLY A 155 -3.93 2.81 -26.37
N LYS A 156 -4.20 3.59 -25.31
CA LYS A 156 -3.95 5.03 -25.28
C LYS A 156 -2.65 5.36 -24.54
N GLY A 157 -2.28 6.63 -24.59
CA GLY A 157 -1.11 7.17 -23.94
C GLY A 157 -0.04 7.61 -24.94
N ARG A 158 0.88 8.43 -24.44
CA ARG A 158 2.02 8.89 -25.24
C ARG A 158 3.07 7.80 -25.40
N THR A 159 3.95 8.00 -26.38
CA THR A 159 5.09 7.13 -26.69
C THR A 159 6.44 7.75 -26.37
N ILE A 160 6.48 9.06 -26.12
CA ILE A 160 7.71 9.77 -25.74
C ILE A 160 7.88 9.66 -24.24
N ASN A 161 9.06 9.27 -23.77
CA ASN A 161 9.37 9.16 -22.35
C ASN A 161 9.37 10.51 -21.64
N HIS A 162 8.91 10.51 -20.38
CA HIS A 162 8.98 11.63 -19.46
C HIS A 162 9.79 11.21 -18.22
N PRO A 163 10.62 12.06 -17.59
CA PRO A 163 11.43 11.67 -16.42
C PRO A 163 10.63 11.04 -15.27
N VAL A 164 9.40 11.51 -15.05
CA VAL A 164 8.46 11.01 -14.01
C VAL A 164 7.95 9.58 -14.31
N ASP A 165 8.16 9.04 -15.52
CA ASP A 165 7.81 7.66 -15.87
C ASP A 165 8.48 6.64 -14.98
N THR A 166 9.77 6.84 -14.70
CA THR A 166 10.56 5.98 -13.82
C THR A 166 10.00 5.99 -12.41
N TRP A 167 9.62 7.16 -11.89
CA TRP A 167 8.99 7.28 -10.58
C TRP A 167 7.67 6.50 -10.50
N PHE A 168 6.79 6.62 -11.51
CA PHE A 168 5.50 5.95 -11.42
C PHE A 168 5.61 4.42 -11.58
N ARG A 169 6.57 3.92 -12.37
CA ARG A 169 6.90 2.48 -12.39
C ARG A 169 7.40 2.00 -11.02
N GLU A 170 8.28 2.77 -10.39
CA GLU A 170 8.78 2.44 -9.05
C GLU A 170 7.65 2.41 -8.01
N ILE A 171 6.67 3.31 -8.13
CA ILE A 171 5.45 3.28 -7.31
C ILE A 171 4.64 2.01 -7.56
N ILE A 172 4.42 1.61 -8.81
CA ILE A 172 3.70 0.37 -9.15
C ILE A 172 4.39 -0.83 -8.49
N ALA A 173 5.72 -0.93 -8.61
CA ALA A 173 6.51 -2.01 -8.01
C ALA A 173 6.43 -2.00 -6.48
N SER A 174 6.62 -0.83 -5.85
CA SER A 174 6.57 -0.66 -4.39
C SER A 174 5.20 -0.99 -3.81
N VAL A 175 4.13 -0.48 -4.43
CA VAL A 175 2.76 -0.76 -3.99
C VAL A 175 2.43 -2.24 -4.15
N SER A 176 2.86 -2.87 -5.25
CA SER A 176 2.69 -4.31 -5.46
C SER A 176 3.41 -5.13 -4.39
N TYR A 177 4.64 -4.74 -4.02
CA TYR A 177 5.41 -5.40 -2.96
C TYR A 177 4.77 -5.29 -1.58
N GLN A 178 4.30 -4.09 -1.23
CA GLN A 178 3.59 -3.87 0.04
C GLN A 178 2.28 -4.66 0.09
N ALA A 179 1.53 -4.68 -1.02
CA ALA A 179 0.26 -5.38 -1.11
C ALA A 179 0.44 -6.92 -1.10
N HIS A 180 1.45 -7.44 -1.80
CA HIS A 180 1.84 -8.85 -1.74
C HIS A 180 2.22 -9.26 -0.31
N THR A 181 3.09 -8.51 0.33
CA THR A 181 3.50 -8.75 1.74
C THR A 181 2.30 -8.69 2.70
N ALA A 182 1.34 -7.80 2.45
CA ALA A 182 0.10 -7.72 3.21
C ALA A 182 -0.77 -8.98 2.98
N SER A 183 -0.94 -9.42 1.73
CA SER A 183 -1.69 -10.63 1.37
C SER A 183 -1.12 -11.89 2.02
N GLU A 184 0.20 -12.07 2.03
CA GLU A 184 0.89 -13.19 2.72
C GLU A 184 0.62 -13.22 4.23
N ARG A 185 0.25 -12.07 4.81
CA ARG A 185 -0.13 -11.92 6.22
C ARG A 185 -1.64 -11.83 6.43
N LEU A 186 -2.44 -12.21 5.43
CA LEU A 186 -3.90 -12.18 5.42
C LEU A 186 -4.50 -10.77 5.65
N LYS A 187 -3.72 -9.73 5.35
CA LYS A 187 -4.14 -8.32 5.43
C LYS A 187 -4.75 -7.86 4.11
N PHE A 188 -5.87 -8.51 3.75
CA PHE A 188 -6.52 -8.30 2.46
C PHE A 188 -7.15 -6.90 2.32
N ARG A 189 -7.58 -6.27 3.43
CA ARG A 189 -8.08 -4.89 3.42
C ARG A 189 -6.95 -3.95 3.01
N THR A 190 -5.78 -4.10 3.62
CA THR A 190 -4.58 -3.32 3.30
C THR A 190 -4.17 -3.53 1.85
N SER A 191 -4.03 -4.78 1.39
CA SER A 191 -3.67 -5.12 0.00
C SER A 191 -4.63 -4.52 -1.03
N THR A 192 -5.94 -4.66 -0.81
CA THR A 192 -6.96 -4.11 -1.72
C THR A 192 -6.95 -2.58 -1.75
N ARG A 193 -6.71 -1.94 -0.60
CA ARG A 193 -6.62 -0.47 -0.53
C ARG A 193 -5.41 0.07 -1.27
N LEU A 194 -4.29 -0.61 -1.16
CA LEU A 194 -3.06 -0.29 -1.89
C LEU A 194 -3.30 -0.30 -3.40
N PHE A 195 -3.84 -1.39 -3.96
CA PHE A 195 -4.10 -1.50 -5.40
C PHE A 195 -5.21 -0.55 -5.89
N PHE A 196 -6.37 -0.56 -5.24
CA PHE A 196 -7.56 0.09 -5.81
C PHE A 196 -7.67 1.58 -5.46
N PHE A 197 -7.24 1.98 -4.26
CA PHE A 197 -7.38 3.36 -3.79
C PHE A 197 -6.09 4.16 -3.86
N GLU A 198 -4.99 3.63 -3.30
CA GLU A 198 -3.74 4.38 -3.17
C GLU A 198 -3.00 4.49 -4.51
N LEU A 199 -2.83 3.39 -5.24
CA LEU A 199 -2.21 3.40 -6.57
C LEU A 199 -2.96 4.32 -7.54
N THR A 200 -4.29 4.41 -7.41
CA THR A 200 -5.12 5.35 -8.16
C THR A 200 -4.80 6.82 -7.84
N GLN A 201 -4.44 7.16 -6.59
CA GLN A 201 -4.00 8.53 -6.27
C GLN A 201 -2.64 8.84 -6.88
N TYR A 202 -1.71 7.87 -6.86
CA TYR A 202 -0.42 8.03 -7.52
C TYR A 202 -0.57 8.16 -9.03
N PHE A 203 -1.45 7.38 -9.65
CA PHE A 203 -1.77 7.49 -11.07
C PHE A 203 -2.33 8.89 -11.42
N LYS A 204 -3.24 9.42 -10.60
CA LYS A 204 -3.74 10.80 -10.80
C LYS A 204 -2.63 11.84 -10.70
N TRP A 205 -1.70 11.67 -9.76
CA TRP A 205 -0.54 12.55 -9.65
C TRP A 205 0.37 12.44 -10.88
N TYR A 206 0.64 11.21 -11.33
CA TYR A 206 1.42 10.94 -12.54
C TYR A 206 0.82 11.63 -13.77
N VAL A 207 -0.48 11.49 -13.99
CA VAL A 207 -1.20 12.17 -15.08
C VAL A 207 -1.14 13.69 -14.91
N LYS A 208 -1.30 14.21 -13.68
CA LYS A 208 -1.15 15.66 -13.41
C LYS A 208 0.25 16.17 -13.76
N ARG A 209 1.30 15.38 -13.49
CA ARG A 209 2.70 15.74 -13.76
C ARG A 209 3.05 15.70 -15.23
N THR A 210 2.47 14.77 -15.98
CA THR A 210 2.86 14.47 -17.36
C THR A 210 1.85 14.94 -18.41
N GLY A 211 0.65 15.36 -18.00
CA GLY A 211 -0.49 15.63 -18.87
C GLY A 211 -1.15 14.35 -19.38
N GLU A 212 -0.37 13.49 -20.04
CA GLU A 212 -0.79 12.19 -20.56
C GLU A 212 0.18 11.08 -20.09
N PRO A 213 -0.34 9.92 -19.65
CA PRO A 213 0.50 8.80 -19.22
C PRO A 213 1.19 8.13 -20.42
N HIS A 214 2.36 7.52 -20.18
CA HIS A 214 3.00 6.66 -21.16
C HIS A 214 2.16 5.40 -21.42
N ALA A 215 1.99 5.00 -22.69
CA ALA A 215 1.12 3.89 -23.08
C ALA A 215 1.45 2.57 -22.36
N GLU A 216 2.73 2.16 -22.36
CA GLU A 216 3.16 0.95 -21.67
C GLU A 216 2.96 0.99 -20.15
N ILE A 217 3.15 2.15 -19.53
CA ILE A 217 2.98 2.28 -18.07
C ILE A 217 1.50 2.27 -17.70
N LEU A 218 0.65 2.87 -18.54
CA LEU A 218 -0.81 2.80 -18.40
C LEU A 218 -1.29 1.35 -18.52
N LYS A 219 -0.77 0.59 -19.49
CA LYS A 219 -1.05 -0.85 -19.62
C LYS A 219 -0.63 -1.63 -18.38
N GLU A 220 0.59 -1.39 -17.89
CA GLU A 220 1.12 -2.01 -16.67
C GLU A 220 0.27 -1.69 -15.44
N TYR A 221 -0.08 -0.43 -15.23
CA TYR A 221 -0.96 0.02 -14.14
C TYR A 221 -2.31 -0.70 -14.17
N ILE A 222 -2.96 -0.76 -15.34
CA ILE A 222 -4.24 -1.46 -15.50
C ILE A 222 -4.10 -2.95 -15.17
N SER A 223 -3.06 -3.62 -15.70
CA SER A 223 -2.78 -5.03 -15.44
C SER A 223 -2.56 -5.30 -13.95
N VAL A 224 -1.75 -4.48 -13.28
CA VAL A 224 -1.44 -4.62 -11.85
C VAL A 224 -2.69 -4.44 -10.99
N VAL A 225 -3.49 -3.41 -11.25
CA VAL A 225 -4.73 -3.20 -10.49
C VAL A 225 -5.69 -4.37 -10.71
N ASN A 226 -5.91 -4.80 -11.96
CA ASN A 226 -6.81 -5.92 -12.26
C ASN A 226 -6.39 -7.20 -11.54
N ARG A 227 -5.10 -7.57 -11.62
CA ARG A 227 -4.58 -8.78 -10.94
C ARG A 227 -4.62 -8.64 -9.41
N GLY A 228 -4.35 -7.44 -8.90
CA GLY A 228 -4.36 -7.15 -7.46
C GLY A 228 -5.76 -7.25 -6.83
N ILE A 229 -6.81 -6.86 -7.55
CA ILE A 229 -8.20 -6.92 -7.04
C ILE A 229 -8.91 -8.24 -7.32
N ALA A 230 -8.38 -9.09 -8.21
CA ALA A 230 -9.00 -10.35 -8.63
C ALA A 230 -9.39 -11.30 -7.48
N PRO A 231 -8.59 -11.47 -6.40
CA PRO A 231 -8.98 -12.32 -5.27
C PRO A 231 -10.24 -11.82 -4.55
N ILE A 232 -10.55 -10.52 -4.62
CA ILE A 232 -11.66 -9.90 -3.90
C ILE A 232 -12.87 -9.68 -4.81
N VAL A 233 -12.68 -9.16 -6.02
CA VAL A 233 -13.74 -8.85 -6.99
C VAL A 233 -13.52 -9.58 -8.32
N PRO A 234 -13.58 -10.92 -8.34
CA PRO A 234 -13.13 -11.71 -9.48
C PRO A 234 -13.90 -11.43 -10.77
N HIS A 235 -15.21 -11.16 -10.70
CA HIS A 235 -16.02 -10.95 -11.90
C HIS A 235 -15.68 -9.61 -12.58
N THR A 236 -15.51 -8.56 -11.78
CA THR A 236 -15.11 -7.22 -12.23
C THR A 236 -13.67 -7.25 -12.75
N ALA A 237 -12.77 -7.96 -12.07
CA ALA A 237 -11.39 -8.10 -12.50
C ALA A 237 -11.28 -8.84 -13.84
N GLU A 238 -12.05 -9.91 -14.03
CA GLU A 238 -12.11 -10.68 -15.27
C GLU A 238 -12.67 -9.85 -16.43
N GLU A 239 -13.77 -9.12 -16.21
CA GLU A 239 -14.32 -8.20 -17.22
C GLU A 239 -13.32 -7.08 -17.56
N ALA A 240 -12.64 -6.51 -16.55
CA ALA A 240 -11.60 -5.51 -16.77
C ALA A 240 -10.42 -6.07 -17.58
N TRP A 241 -10.00 -7.31 -17.32
CA TRP A 241 -8.93 -8.02 -18.04
C TRP A 241 -9.27 -8.20 -19.52
N SER A 242 -10.49 -8.69 -19.80
CA SER A 242 -11.02 -8.82 -21.15
C SER A 242 -11.13 -7.46 -21.86
N LEU A 243 -11.64 -6.43 -21.17
CA LEU A 243 -11.74 -5.08 -21.69
C LEU A 243 -10.36 -4.47 -22.00
N SER A 244 -9.31 -4.80 -21.26
CA SER A 244 -7.93 -4.41 -21.59
C SER A 244 -7.37 -5.11 -22.83
N GLY A 245 -8.05 -6.13 -23.35
CA GLY A 245 -7.62 -6.91 -24.52
C GLY A 245 -6.58 -7.96 -24.21
N GLU A 246 -6.51 -8.38 -22.95
CA GLU A 246 -5.65 -9.49 -22.54
C GLU A 246 -6.39 -10.82 -22.81
N ASP A 247 -5.62 -11.85 -23.12
CA ASP A 247 -6.14 -13.20 -23.35
C ASP A 247 -6.10 -14.04 -22.07
N ASN A 248 -6.85 -15.15 -22.07
CA ASN A 248 -7.00 -16.09 -20.96
C ASN A 248 -7.65 -15.49 -19.70
N PHE A 249 -7.98 -16.36 -18.75
CA PHE A 249 -8.55 -15.94 -17.46
C PHE A 249 -7.52 -15.21 -16.61
N ILE A 250 -7.96 -14.15 -15.90
CA ILE A 250 -7.09 -13.46 -14.94
C ILE A 250 -6.68 -14.37 -13.79
N LEU A 251 -7.50 -15.38 -13.50
CA LEU A 251 -7.23 -16.42 -12.50
C LEU A 251 -5.91 -17.17 -12.76
N ASN A 252 -5.47 -17.24 -14.02
CA ASN A 252 -4.23 -17.91 -14.41
C ASN A 252 -3.00 -16.99 -14.35
N GLN A 253 -3.18 -15.73 -13.96
CA GLN A 253 -2.11 -14.74 -13.92
C GLN A 253 -1.48 -14.67 -12.51
N PRO A 254 -0.18 -14.40 -12.41
CA PRO A 254 0.46 -14.24 -11.11
C PRO A 254 -0.07 -12.99 -10.41
N PHE A 255 -0.25 -13.09 -9.09
CA PHE A 255 -0.51 -11.93 -8.25
C PHE A 255 0.65 -10.92 -8.35
N PRO A 256 0.43 -9.59 -8.33
CA PRO A 256 1.53 -8.64 -8.46
C PRO A 256 2.49 -8.73 -7.26
N GLU A 257 3.77 -9.04 -7.51
CA GLU A 257 4.81 -9.19 -6.46
C GLU A 257 5.60 -7.91 -6.23
N GLY A 258 5.99 -7.19 -7.29
CA GLY A 258 6.76 -5.95 -7.18
C GLY A 258 8.15 -6.10 -6.53
N HIS A 259 8.71 -5.00 -6.03
CA HIS A 259 9.94 -4.98 -5.24
C HIS A 259 9.99 -3.81 -4.27
N SER A 260 10.95 -3.84 -3.35
CA SER A 260 11.23 -2.70 -2.46
C SER A 260 11.58 -1.45 -3.28
N PRO A 261 11.10 -0.26 -2.91
CA PRO A 261 11.33 0.96 -3.66
C PRO A 261 12.76 1.48 -3.57
N ASP A 262 13.22 2.12 -4.66
CA ASP A 262 14.27 3.13 -4.61
C ASP A 262 13.76 4.40 -3.88
N GLN A 263 14.31 4.65 -2.70
CA GLN A 263 13.92 5.76 -1.83
C GLN A 263 14.23 7.13 -2.44
N ASN A 264 15.26 7.24 -3.29
CA ASN A 264 15.67 8.52 -3.88
C ASN A 264 14.60 9.05 -4.85
N LEU A 265 14.04 8.15 -5.67
CA LEU A 265 12.97 8.49 -6.61
C LEU A 265 11.70 8.95 -5.88
N LEU A 266 11.32 8.27 -4.81
CA LEU A 266 10.14 8.62 -4.01
C LEU A 266 10.30 10.00 -3.36
N ILE A 267 11.45 10.25 -2.71
CA ILE A 267 11.71 11.51 -2.00
C ILE A 267 11.73 12.69 -2.98
N GLY A 268 12.31 12.51 -4.17
CA GLY A 268 12.38 13.58 -5.17
C GLY A 268 10.99 14.04 -5.64
N GLU A 269 10.09 13.11 -5.95
CA GLU A 269 8.75 13.48 -6.39
C GLU A 269 7.88 13.98 -5.21
N ASP A 270 8.08 13.46 -4.00
CA ASP A 270 7.45 13.99 -2.79
C ASP A 270 7.85 15.45 -2.52
N LEU A 271 9.11 15.81 -2.77
CA LEU A 271 9.58 17.20 -2.71
C LEU A 271 8.80 18.10 -3.68
N VAL A 272 8.63 17.68 -4.93
CA VAL A 272 7.86 18.43 -5.94
C VAL A 272 6.40 18.59 -5.49
N LYS A 273 5.79 17.50 -5.02
CA LYS A 273 4.39 17.50 -4.57
C LYS A 273 4.17 18.38 -3.35
N GLN A 274 5.02 18.28 -2.34
CA GLN A 274 4.93 19.10 -1.14
C GLN A 274 5.15 20.58 -1.47
N THR A 275 6.15 20.90 -2.31
CA THR A 275 6.42 22.27 -2.76
C THR A 275 5.22 22.87 -3.48
N LEU A 276 4.51 22.08 -4.29
CA LEU A 276 3.29 22.53 -4.97
C LEU A 276 2.19 22.91 -3.96
N GLU A 277 1.92 22.02 -3.00
CA GLU A 277 0.85 22.24 -2.02
C GLU A 277 1.21 23.39 -1.05
N ASP A 278 2.47 23.50 -0.64
CA ASP A 278 2.96 24.62 0.18
C ASP A 278 2.83 25.96 -0.57
N THR A 279 3.17 25.98 -1.87
CA THR A 279 3.03 27.19 -2.70
C THR A 279 1.57 27.60 -2.82
N ARG A 280 0.66 26.64 -3.06
CA ARG A 280 -0.79 26.90 -3.08
C ARG A 280 -1.31 27.45 -1.76
N ALA A 281 -0.87 26.86 -0.65
CA ALA A 281 -1.24 27.32 0.68
C ALA A 281 -0.77 28.75 0.94
N ILE A 282 0.47 29.09 0.54
CA ILE A 282 1.01 30.44 0.66
C ILE A 282 0.22 31.44 -0.17
N LEU A 283 -0.06 31.15 -1.45
CA LEU A 283 -0.84 32.04 -2.32
C LEU A 283 -2.24 32.29 -1.75
N ASN A 284 -2.90 31.23 -1.26
CA ASN A 284 -4.23 31.35 -0.65
C ASN A 284 -4.21 32.20 0.63
N ILE A 285 -3.23 31.98 1.52
CA ILE A 285 -3.09 32.77 2.76
C ILE A 285 -2.75 34.24 2.45
N ALA A 286 -1.88 34.48 1.48
CA ALA A 286 -1.49 35.80 1.05
C ALA A 286 -2.56 36.50 0.19
N LYS A 287 -3.62 35.78 -0.23
CA LYS A 287 -4.65 36.24 -1.17
C LYS A 287 -4.06 36.77 -2.47
N ILE A 288 -3.08 36.04 -3.01
CA ILE A 288 -2.45 36.34 -4.29
C ILE A 288 -3.08 35.43 -5.34
N ASP A 289 -3.95 35.99 -6.16
CA ASP A 289 -4.64 35.23 -7.21
C ASP A 289 -3.77 35.06 -8.48
N ASN A 290 -2.95 36.06 -8.81
CA ASN A 290 -2.11 36.08 -10.01
C ASN A 290 -0.68 36.47 -9.63
N PRO A 291 0.16 35.51 -9.19
CA PRO A 291 1.56 35.78 -8.90
C PRO A 291 2.31 36.16 -10.19
N VAL A 292 3.25 37.09 -10.11
CA VAL A 292 4.08 37.48 -11.28
C VAL A 292 5.28 36.54 -11.40
N GLU A 293 5.92 36.26 -10.28
CA GLU A 293 7.08 35.36 -10.20
C GLU A 293 7.05 34.57 -8.90
N ILE A 294 7.40 33.28 -9.00
CA ILE A 294 7.63 32.40 -7.85
C ILE A 294 9.07 31.92 -7.90
N VAL A 295 9.79 32.11 -6.80
CA VAL A 295 11.17 31.64 -6.63
C VAL A 295 11.20 30.58 -5.53
N LEU A 296 11.59 29.36 -5.91
CA LEU A 296 11.80 28.24 -5.01
C LEU A 296 13.24 28.27 -4.51
N ILE A 297 13.42 28.56 -3.22
CA ILE A 297 14.75 28.73 -2.62
C ILE A 297 15.12 27.47 -1.84
N VAL A 298 16.02 26.66 -2.38
CA VAL A 298 16.42 25.38 -1.77
C VAL A 298 17.38 25.57 -0.60
N ALA A 299 17.52 24.53 0.23
CA ALA A 299 18.44 24.58 1.36
C ALA A 299 19.91 24.63 0.90
N PRO A 300 20.76 25.42 1.59
CA PRO A 300 22.20 25.41 1.33
C PRO A 300 22.82 24.11 1.84
N GLU A 301 23.96 23.74 1.27
CA GLU A 301 24.62 22.45 1.52
C GLU A 301 24.94 22.24 3.01
N TRP A 302 25.31 23.30 3.73
CA TRP A 302 25.61 23.18 5.17
C TRP A 302 24.39 22.78 6.00
N LYS A 303 23.15 23.10 5.59
CA LYS A 303 21.94 22.63 6.28
C LYS A 303 21.72 21.14 6.02
N TRP A 304 22.04 20.64 4.83
CA TRP A 304 22.01 19.21 4.52
C TRP A 304 23.01 18.44 5.37
N GLN A 305 24.26 18.90 5.41
CA GLN A 305 25.30 18.32 6.27
C GLN A 305 24.88 18.31 7.74
N ALA A 306 24.32 19.42 8.23
CA ALA A 306 23.82 19.52 9.60
C ALA A 306 22.74 18.47 9.93
N VAL A 307 21.79 18.24 9.01
CA VAL A 307 20.72 17.26 9.19
C VAL A 307 21.24 15.83 9.07
N ARG A 308 22.19 15.56 8.17
CA ARG A 308 22.84 14.23 8.06
C ARG A 308 23.62 13.89 9.32
N THR A 309 24.44 14.82 9.84
CA THR A 309 25.13 14.64 11.12
C THR A 309 24.14 14.46 12.27
N ALA A 310 22.99 15.15 12.25
CA ALA A 310 21.94 14.89 13.24
C ALA A 310 21.39 13.46 13.16
N GLY A 311 21.27 12.90 11.94
CA GLY A 311 20.85 11.52 11.74
C GLY A 311 21.87 10.51 12.28
N GLU A 312 23.16 10.75 12.07
CA GLU A 312 24.25 9.92 12.62
C GLU A 312 24.31 9.94 14.15
N LEU A 313 23.93 11.07 14.76
CA LEU A 313 23.89 11.28 16.21
C LEU A 313 22.56 10.85 16.86
N ALA A 314 21.57 10.45 16.06
CA ALA A 314 20.26 10.04 16.56
C ALA A 314 20.36 8.71 17.33
N ASP A 315 19.67 8.64 18.47
CA ASP A 315 19.54 7.39 19.20
C ASP A 315 18.52 6.43 18.55
N GLY A 316 18.35 5.24 19.11
CA GLY A 316 17.38 4.25 18.60
C GLY A 316 15.90 4.68 18.66
N ARG A 317 15.60 5.88 19.16
CA ARG A 317 14.27 6.51 19.15
C ARG A 317 14.21 7.73 18.22
N GLY A 318 15.27 7.99 17.45
CA GLY A 318 15.39 9.15 16.57
C GLY A 318 15.70 10.47 17.29
N GLN A 319 16.04 10.45 18.59
CA GLN A 319 16.30 11.67 19.36
C GLN A 319 17.76 12.11 19.24
N VAL A 320 17.97 13.42 19.16
CA VAL A 320 19.30 14.03 19.01
C VAL A 320 19.59 14.99 20.16
N LYS A 321 20.76 14.86 20.78
CA LYS A 321 21.19 15.77 21.85
C LYS A 321 21.72 17.08 21.25
N LEU A 322 21.03 18.19 21.53
CA LEU A 322 21.36 19.50 20.97
C LEU A 322 22.82 19.92 21.17
N ASN A 323 23.36 19.77 22.38
CA ASN A 323 24.75 20.19 22.69
C ASN A 323 25.78 19.41 21.86
N GLN A 324 25.55 18.12 21.64
CA GLN A 324 26.41 17.24 20.85
C GLN A 324 26.32 17.57 19.36
N LEU A 325 25.13 17.89 18.87
CA LEU A 325 24.94 18.32 17.49
C LEU A 325 25.63 19.67 17.24
N ILE A 326 25.45 20.64 18.14
CA ILE A 326 26.09 21.96 18.05
C ILE A 326 27.61 21.82 18.00
N SER A 327 28.21 21.02 18.89
CA SER A 327 29.67 20.85 18.89
C SER A 327 30.21 20.22 17.61
N SER A 328 29.42 19.35 16.97
CA SER A 328 29.83 18.60 15.78
C SER A 328 29.65 19.40 14.48
N VAL A 329 28.57 20.19 14.39
CA VAL A 329 28.17 20.88 13.14
C VAL A 329 28.65 22.34 13.10
N MET A 330 28.67 23.07 14.21
CA MET A 330 29.07 24.48 14.20
C MET A 330 30.47 24.76 13.60
N PRO A 331 31.48 23.86 13.69
CA PRO A 331 32.77 24.04 13.03
C PRO A 331 32.69 23.98 11.49
N THR A 332 31.73 23.24 10.92
CA THR A 332 31.59 23.04 9.46
C THR A 332 30.75 24.12 8.79
N ILE A 333 29.93 24.86 9.55
CA ILE A 333 29.10 25.96 9.04
C ILE A 333 29.98 27.17 8.64
N PRO A 334 29.77 27.77 7.45
CA PRO A 334 30.46 28.98 7.02
C PRO A 334 30.37 30.12 8.06
N PRO A 335 31.45 30.91 8.28
CA PRO A 335 31.49 31.95 9.32
C PRO A 335 30.29 32.91 9.33
N GLU A 336 29.88 33.36 8.15
CA GLU A 336 28.74 34.25 7.89
C GLU A 336 27.39 33.63 8.28
N SER A 337 27.30 32.30 8.28
CA SER A 337 26.08 31.54 8.58
C SER A 337 26.01 31.03 10.02
N LYS A 338 27.04 31.22 10.85
CA LYS A 338 27.09 30.63 12.20
C LYS A 338 25.93 31.03 13.12
N LYS A 339 25.51 32.31 13.10
CA LYS A 339 24.37 32.77 13.91
C LYS A 339 23.07 32.06 13.50
N LEU A 340 22.81 32.02 12.19
CA LEU A 340 21.66 31.32 11.62
C LEU A 340 21.73 29.80 11.87
N GLY A 341 22.93 29.23 11.79
CA GLY A 341 23.22 27.83 12.08
C GLY A 341 22.78 27.43 13.49
N ALA A 342 23.15 28.20 14.50
CA ALA A 342 22.74 27.93 15.89
C ALA A 342 21.21 27.96 16.08
N GLU A 343 20.52 28.93 15.46
CA GLU A 343 19.06 29.02 15.50
C GLU A 343 18.40 27.84 14.76
N PHE A 344 18.93 27.48 13.59
CA PHE A 344 18.50 26.33 12.80
C PHE A 344 18.64 25.02 13.56
N LEU A 345 19.81 24.73 14.14
CA LEU A 345 20.06 23.49 14.88
C LEU A 345 19.12 23.36 16.09
N LYS A 346 18.91 24.46 16.82
CA LYS A 346 17.99 24.50 17.96
C LYS A 346 16.55 24.20 17.52
N LYS A 347 16.09 24.83 16.44
CA LYS A 347 14.76 24.63 15.88
C LYS A 347 14.58 23.20 15.36
N TRP A 348 15.58 22.68 14.67
CA TRP A 348 15.58 21.33 14.11
C TRP A 348 15.40 20.28 15.21
N VAL A 349 16.22 20.33 16.25
CA VAL A 349 16.18 19.35 17.35
C VAL A 349 14.92 19.48 18.20
N LEU A 350 14.53 20.69 18.57
CA LEU A 350 13.44 20.89 19.53
C LEU A 350 12.03 20.81 18.92
N ARG A 351 11.91 20.97 17.60
CA ARG A 351 10.60 21.12 16.94
C ARG A 351 10.44 20.24 15.71
N ASP A 352 11.41 20.22 14.81
CA ASP A 352 11.25 19.53 13.54
C ASP A 352 11.46 18.01 13.68
N ILE A 353 12.49 17.53 14.40
CA ILE A 353 12.69 16.09 14.66
C ILE A 353 11.48 15.44 15.34
N PRO A 354 10.91 15.99 16.44
CA PRO A 354 9.74 15.41 17.09
C PRO A 354 8.51 15.23 16.19
N SER A 355 8.38 16.02 15.11
CA SER A 355 7.26 15.91 14.18
C SER A 355 7.50 14.94 13.02
N LEU A 356 8.74 14.48 12.82
CA LEU A 356 9.11 13.56 11.72
C LEU A 356 9.00 12.08 12.09
N GLY A 357 8.84 11.74 13.37
CA GLY A 357 8.76 10.36 13.86
C GLY A 357 10.14 9.70 14.07
N PRO A 358 10.19 8.45 14.55
CA PRO A 358 11.41 7.80 15.03
C PRO A 358 12.41 7.38 13.93
N ASP A 359 11.97 7.27 12.68
CA ASP A 359 12.77 6.79 11.54
C ASP A 359 13.11 7.90 10.53
N TRP A 360 13.04 9.16 10.95
CA TRP A 360 13.24 10.32 10.09
C TRP A 360 14.61 10.30 9.39
N GLN A 361 15.64 9.78 10.06
CA GLN A 361 17.01 9.67 9.56
C GLN A 361 17.09 8.92 8.23
N THR A 362 16.24 7.91 8.01
CA THR A 362 16.22 7.12 6.76
C THR A 362 15.93 8.01 5.54
N LYS A 363 15.07 9.02 5.73
CA LYS A 363 14.71 9.98 4.67
C LYS A 363 15.85 10.94 4.36
N TYR A 364 16.55 11.44 5.39
CA TYR A 364 17.58 12.48 5.21
C TYR A 364 18.99 11.92 4.99
N ASN A 365 19.18 10.62 5.13
CA ASN A 365 20.43 9.94 4.77
C ASN A 365 20.57 9.74 3.24
N GLN A 366 19.50 9.97 2.48
CA GLN A 366 19.52 9.88 1.03
C GLN A 366 20.23 11.08 0.39
N GLU A 367 20.96 10.85 -0.69
CA GLU A 367 21.56 11.91 -1.50
C GLU A 367 20.52 12.46 -2.48
N VAL A 368 20.06 13.68 -2.23
CA VAL A 368 19.01 14.34 -3.02
C VAL A 368 19.49 15.72 -3.45
N ASP A 369 19.54 15.95 -4.76
CA ASP A 369 19.80 17.27 -5.34
C ASP A 369 18.47 18.02 -5.52
N GLU A 370 18.06 18.78 -4.49
CA GLU A 370 16.81 19.56 -4.51
C GLU A 370 16.77 20.55 -5.68
N GLU A 371 17.90 21.17 -5.98
CA GLU A 371 18.00 22.19 -7.03
C GLU A 371 17.75 21.55 -8.39
N ALA A 372 18.40 20.43 -8.70
CA ALA A 372 18.18 19.70 -9.94
C ALA A 372 16.74 19.20 -10.09
N ILE A 373 16.17 18.62 -9.03
CA ILE A 373 14.81 18.05 -9.04
C ILE A 373 13.75 19.14 -9.29
N LEU A 374 13.83 20.24 -8.55
CA LEU A 374 12.88 21.34 -8.70
C LEU A 374 13.12 22.10 -10.02
N SER A 375 14.37 22.24 -10.47
CA SER A 375 14.69 22.87 -11.75
C SER A 375 14.12 22.08 -12.93
N ALA A 376 14.24 20.75 -12.90
CA ALA A 376 13.63 19.86 -13.89
C ALA A 376 12.09 19.91 -13.88
N SER A 377 11.49 20.50 -12.84
CA SER A 377 10.04 20.63 -12.66
C SER A 377 9.52 22.06 -12.85
N ILE A 378 10.35 23.01 -13.27
CA ILE A 378 9.95 24.43 -13.46
C ILE A 378 8.76 24.56 -14.39
N ASP A 379 8.79 23.91 -15.56
CA ASP A 379 7.70 24.00 -16.55
C ASP A 379 6.36 23.54 -15.98
N PHE A 380 6.38 22.51 -15.12
CA PHE A 380 5.18 22.04 -14.44
C PHE A 380 4.62 23.08 -13.46
N PHE A 381 5.47 23.68 -12.65
CA PHE A 381 5.04 24.73 -11.72
C PHE A 381 4.56 25.97 -12.48
N SER A 382 5.28 26.40 -13.51
CA SER A 382 4.91 27.55 -14.34
C SER A 382 3.56 27.36 -15.01
N ASN A 383 3.26 26.16 -15.54
CA ASN A 383 1.97 25.86 -16.13
C ASN A 383 0.83 25.84 -15.10
N ILE A 384 1.09 25.39 -13.86
CA ILE A 384 0.05 25.35 -12.81
C ILE A 384 -0.27 26.73 -12.26
N PHE A 385 0.76 27.55 -12.03
CA PHE A 385 0.61 28.86 -11.41
C PHE A 385 0.46 30.01 -12.42
N ASP A 386 0.55 29.71 -13.71
CA ASP A 386 0.48 30.69 -14.80
C ASP A 386 1.43 31.87 -14.60
N CYS A 387 2.66 31.58 -14.14
CA CYS A 387 3.66 32.59 -13.82
C CYS A 387 5.09 32.07 -14.05
N LYS A 388 6.05 32.99 -14.02
CA LYS A 388 7.46 32.62 -14.12
C LYS A 388 7.90 31.93 -12.83
N VAL A 389 8.42 30.71 -12.95
CA VAL A 389 8.99 29.97 -11.82
C VAL A 389 10.50 29.83 -12.01
N SER A 390 11.26 30.01 -10.93
CA SER A 390 12.70 29.74 -10.93
C SER A 390 13.14 29.08 -9.62
N VAL A 391 14.28 28.43 -9.66
CA VAL A 391 14.89 27.77 -8.51
C VAL A 391 16.24 28.44 -8.23
N VAL A 392 16.55 28.66 -6.95
CA VAL A 392 17.85 29.21 -6.55
C VAL A 392 18.31 28.58 -5.25
N ASN A 393 19.61 28.27 -5.16
CA ASN A 393 20.20 27.92 -3.87
C ASN A 393 20.16 29.11 -2.90
N ALA A 394 19.83 28.89 -1.64
CA ALA A 394 19.84 29.95 -0.63
C ALA A 394 21.18 30.71 -0.55
N ASP A 395 22.32 30.04 -0.80
CA ASP A 395 23.64 30.68 -0.82
C ASP A 395 23.80 31.69 -1.98
N ASN A 396 23.01 31.52 -3.05
CA ASN A 396 23.00 32.39 -4.24
C ASN A 396 21.85 33.40 -4.22
N ALA A 397 20.98 33.39 -3.21
CA ALA A 397 19.85 34.29 -3.11
C ALA A 397 20.32 35.75 -2.94
N ARG A 398 19.61 36.70 -3.57
CA ARG A 398 19.96 38.13 -3.54
C ARG A 398 18.79 38.99 -3.06
N SER A 399 19.09 40.17 -2.55
CA SER A 399 18.09 41.18 -2.17
C SER A 399 17.04 40.65 -1.17
N SER A 400 15.75 40.87 -1.44
CA SER A 400 14.63 40.42 -0.59
C SER A 400 14.55 38.90 -0.42
N MET A 401 15.17 38.11 -1.32
CA MET A 401 15.16 36.65 -1.25
C MET A 401 16.08 36.09 -0.16
N VAL A 402 17.11 36.84 0.29
CA VAL A 402 18.04 36.37 1.33
C VAL A 402 17.31 36.05 2.64
N ALA A 403 16.44 36.96 3.09
CA ALA A 403 15.68 36.78 4.31
C ALA A 403 14.72 35.57 4.22
N LYS A 404 14.21 35.29 3.02
CA LYS A 404 13.32 34.14 2.77
C LYS A 404 14.11 32.84 2.69
N GLY A 405 15.26 32.84 2.02
CA GLY A 405 16.19 31.71 1.90
C GLY A 405 16.72 31.22 3.25
N ASN A 406 16.89 32.12 4.23
CA ASN A 406 17.23 31.71 5.60
C ASN A 406 16.21 30.73 6.21
N GLN A 407 14.96 30.76 5.76
CA GLN A 407 13.87 29.90 6.22
C GLN A 407 13.82 28.53 5.53
N SER A 408 14.59 28.30 4.45
CA SER A 408 14.61 27.01 3.75
C SER A 408 15.12 25.91 4.67
N LEU A 409 14.61 24.70 4.51
CA LEU A 409 15.08 23.51 5.24
C LEU A 409 15.28 22.40 4.22
N PRO A 410 16.16 21.41 4.47
CA PRO A 410 16.27 20.23 3.63
C PRO A 410 14.89 19.62 3.33
N LEU A 411 14.61 19.38 2.05
CA LEU A 411 13.33 18.89 1.52
C LEU A 411 12.11 19.79 1.76
N ARG A 412 12.33 21.05 2.15
CA ARG A 412 11.30 22.07 2.39
C ARG A 412 11.84 23.43 1.91
N PRO A 413 11.83 23.67 0.58
CA PRO A 413 12.32 24.92 0.02
C PRO A 413 11.50 26.10 0.54
N ALA A 414 12.16 27.24 0.71
CA ALA A 414 11.45 28.48 1.02
C ALA A 414 10.86 29.05 -0.27
N ILE A 415 9.59 29.46 -0.22
CA ILE A 415 8.88 29.96 -1.40
C ILE A 415 8.77 31.48 -1.31
N PHE A 416 9.36 32.18 -2.27
CA PHE A 416 9.21 33.62 -2.45
C PHE A 416 8.23 33.89 -3.60
N VAL A 417 7.27 34.79 -3.39
CA VAL A 417 6.25 35.17 -4.37
C VAL A 417 6.28 36.69 -4.50
N SER A 418 6.26 37.19 -5.74
CA SER A 418 6.15 38.62 -6.05
C SER A 418 4.95 38.95 -6.93
#